data_AF-A0A8J4G273-F1
#
_entry.id   AF-A0A8J4G273-F1
#
_cell.length_a   1.000
_cell.length_b   1.000
_cell.length_c   1.000
_cell.angle_alpha   90.00
_cell.angle_beta   90.00
_cell.angle_gamma   90.00
#
_symmetry.space_group_name_H-M   'P 1'
#
loop_
_entity.id
_entity.type
_entity.pdbx_description
1 polymer ?
#
loop_
_entity_poly.entity_id
_entity_poly.type
_entity_poly.pdbx_seq_one_letter_code
_entity_poly.pdbx_strand_id
1 'polypeptide(L)'
;MSWYFDYMSDPLHGSRDDSPLYIFDGTFADREGSKPMRKDYEVPLYFQEDLFRYVGEKRRPPYRWFVMGPARSGSGLHIDPLATSAWNTLLAGHKRWALFPPGTPRCHVLPREQGVEREAVSWFSTVYLRAKEADWPTAQVVDLLQAPGETVFIPGGWWHAVLNLDNTLAVTQNYVSEANFERVWKHTRKGRPKMSQRWLGALEQERPDLAAKAHDLTIREDLECDTGSSSDSSSSSSDSSDSSDSSSSSISNKRQRPGSDAKARMQECTSERKEPFSA
;
A
#
# COMPACT_ATOMS: atom_id res chain seq x y z
N MET A 1 -7.15 7.74 30.71
CA MET A 1 -6.58 8.04 29.38
C MET A 1 -5.17 7.48 29.38
N SER A 2 -5.02 6.17 29.16
CA SER A 2 -3.70 5.47 29.13
C SER A 2 -3.75 4.06 28.51
N TRP A 3 -4.92 3.50 28.21
CA TRP A 3 -5.05 2.08 27.81
C TRP A 3 -4.06 1.58 26.74
N TYR A 4 -3.76 2.38 25.71
CA TYR A 4 -2.80 1.99 24.69
C TYR A 4 -1.34 2.08 25.16
N PHE A 5 -1.00 3.08 25.98
CA PHE A 5 0.31 3.17 26.60
C PHE A 5 0.52 2.05 27.61
N ASP A 6 -0.51 1.73 28.41
CA ASP A 6 -0.49 0.61 29.34
C ASP A 6 -0.31 -0.72 28.59
N TYR A 7 -1.02 -0.88 27.47
CA TYR A 7 -0.86 -2.04 26.57
C TYR A 7 0.56 -2.15 25.99
N MET A 8 1.11 -1.06 25.46
CA MET A 8 2.48 -1.03 24.91
C MET A 8 3.57 -1.21 25.97
N SER A 9 3.27 -0.85 27.22
CA SER A 9 4.21 -0.95 28.34
C SER A 9 4.10 -2.28 29.08
N ASP A 10 3.06 -3.10 28.82
CA ASP A 10 2.91 -4.43 29.41
C ASP A 10 4.00 -5.35 28.85
N PRO A 11 5.00 -5.78 29.65
CA PRO A 11 6.06 -6.67 29.17
C PRO A 11 5.53 -8.01 28.66
N LEU A 12 4.29 -8.38 29.02
CA LEU A 12 3.64 -9.61 28.60
C LEU A 12 2.83 -9.47 27.29
N HIS A 13 2.65 -8.27 26.72
CA HIS A 13 1.99 -8.11 25.42
C HIS A 13 2.70 -8.98 24.35
N GLY A 14 4.04 -9.10 24.51
CA GLY A 14 4.96 -10.01 23.83
C GLY A 14 4.46 -11.44 23.62
N SER A 15 3.83 -11.98 24.66
CA SER A 15 3.44 -13.39 24.77
C SER A 15 1.98 -13.65 24.42
N ARG A 16 1.19 -12.60 24.22
CA ARG A 16 -0.26 -12.68 23.99
C ARG A 16 -0.61 -12.41 22.53
N ASP A 17 0.06 -11.42 21.92
CA ASP A 17 -0.27 -10.97 20.57
C ASP A 17 0.92 -11.19 19.64
N ASP A 18 0.76 -12.09 18.66
CA ASP A 18 1.75 -12.31 17.61
C ASP A 18 1.94 -11.04 16.77
N SER A 19 0.83 -10.41 16.36
CA SER A 19 0.77 -9.08 15.74
C SER A 19 0.00 -8.11 16.65
N PRO A 20 0.72 -7.28 17.43
CA PRO A 20 0.11 -6.33 18.36
C PRO A 20 -0.73 -5.24 17.70
N LEU A 21 -1.66 -4.66 18.47
CA LEU A 21 -2.42 -3.49 18.02
C LEU A 21 -1.50 -2.32 17.64
N TYR A 22 -1.80 -1.69 16.50
CA TYR A 22 -0.99 -0.64 15.89
C TYR A 22 -1.81 0.63 15.68
N ILE A 23 -1.43 1.75 16.31
CA ILE A 23 -2.06 3.04 16.02
C ILE A 23 -1.62 3.49 14.63
N PHE A 24 -2.62 3.75 13.78
CA PHE A 24 -2.45 4.29 12.43
C PHE A 24 -3.52 5.38 12.19
N ASP A 25 -3.36 6.54 12.83
CA ASP A 25 -4.38 7.58 12.86
C ASP A 25 -4.17 8.61 11.74
N GLY A 26 -5.08 8.58 10.74
CA GLY A 26 -5.08 9.53 9.63
C GLY A 26 -5.77 10.87 9.91
N THR A 27 -6.34 11.04 11.11
CA THR A 27 -7.16 12.20 11.50
C THR A 27 -6.56 12.99 12.65
N PHE A 28 -5.36 12.62 13.10
CA PHE A 28 -4.69 13.20 14.27
C PHE A 28 -4.58 14.74 14.17
N ALA A 29 -4.33 15.26 12.98
CA ALA A 29 -4.13 16.68 12.72
C ALA A 29 -5.44 17.49 12.51
N ASP A 30 -6.60 16.84 12.58
CA ASP A 30 -7.91 17.45 12.30
C ASP A 30 -8.89 17.39 13.49
N ARG A 31 -8.73 16.42 14.40
CA ARG A 31 -9.56 16.27 15.61
C ARG A 31 -9.16 17.27 16.69
N GLU A 32 -10.13 17.89 17.35
CA GLU A 32 -9.89 18.99 18.32
C GLU A 32 -8.87 18.63 19.42
N GLY A 33 -8.90 17.40 19.96
CA GLY A 33 -7.99 16.96 21.02
C GLY A 33 -6.55 16.68 20.58
N SER A 34 -6.30 16.39 19.30
CA SER A 34 -4.97 16.02 18.77
C SER A 34 -4.44 16.97 17.71
N LYS A 35 -5.28 17.88 17.19
CA LYS A 35 -4.93 18.91 16.20
C LYS A 35 -3.70 19.76 16.57
N PRO A 36 -3.41 20.07 17.85
CA PRO A 36 -2.17 20.75 18.22
C PRO A 36 -0.91 20.03 17.71
N MET A 37 -0.92 18.70 17.57
CA MET A 37 0.21 17.89 17.07
C MET A 37 0.66 18.27 15.65
N ARG A 38 -0.17 18.98 14.90
CA ARG A 38 0.21 19.52 13.58
C ARG A 38 1.37 20.52 13.67
N LYS A 39 1.60 21.13 14.84
CA LYS A 39 2.67 22.10 15.06
C LYS A 39 4.00 21.45 15.48
N ASP A 40 3.98 20.14 15.76
CA ASP A 40 5.14 19.43 16.31
C ASP A 40 6.12 18.95 15.23
N TYR A 41 5.76 19.08 13.95
CA TYR A 41 6.64 18.78 12.83
C TYR A 41 6.32 19.63 11.60
N GLU A 42 7.29 19.72 10.69
CA GLU A 42 7.11 20.28 9.35
C GLU A 42 7.35 19.20 8.30
N VAL A 43 6.68 19.33 7.15
CA VAL A 43 6.91 18.43 6.01
C VAL A 43 8.32 18.67 5.49
N PRO A 44 9.18 17.64 5.34
CA PRO A 44 10.54 17.82 4.85
C PRO A 44 10.55 18.51 3.48
N LEU A 45 11.59 19.33 3.24
CA LEU A 45 11.71 20.21 2.08
C LEU A 45 11.36 19.52 0.73
N TYR A 46 11.83 18.29 0.55
CA TYR A 46 11.65 17.53 -0.69
C TYR A 46 10.21 17.07 -0.97
N PHE A 47 9.32 17.12 0.04
CA PHE A 47 7.97 16.57 -0.01
C PHE A 47 6.88 17.62 0.21
N GLN A 48 7.23 18.91 0.13
CA GLN A 48 6.29 20.01 0.36
C GLN A 48 5.30 20.20 -0.79
N GLU A 49 5.64 19.74 -2.00
CA GLU A 49 4.68 19.71 -3.10
C GLU A 49 3.64 18.61 -2.86
N ASP A 50 2.37 19.03 -2.83
CA ASP A 50 1.24 18.16 -2.57
C ASP A 50 0.10 18.46 -3.54
N LEU A 51 0.16 17.88 -4.73
CA LEU A 51 -0.80 18.18 -5.80
C LEU A 51 -2.22 17.68 -5.50
N PHE A 52 -2.40 16.73 -4.57
CA PHE A 52 -3.74 16.34 -4.13
C PHE A 52 -4.45 17.39 -3.27
N ARG A 53 -3.74 18.41 -2.77
CA ARG A 53 -4.36 19.54 -2.07
C ARG A 53 -5.41 20.24 -2.93
N TYR A 54 -5.22 20.29 -4.26
CA TYR A 54 -6.12 20.94 -5.21
C TYR A 54 -7.48 20.22 -5.33
N VAL A 55 -7.58 18.95 -4.94
CA VAL A 55 -8.86 18.23 -4.87
C VAL A 55 -9.74 18.81 -3.74
N GLY A 56 -9.11 19.37 -2.72
CA GLY A 56 -9.72 19.95 -1.53
C GLY A 56 -9.75 18.96 -0.35
N GLU A 57 -9.54 19.49 0.86
CA GLU A 57 -9.35 18.71 2.10
C GLU A 57 -10.47 17.69 2.38
N LYS A 58 -11.74 18.02 2.08
CA LYS A 58 -12.87 17.10 2.32
C LYS A 58 -12.96 15.96 1.30
N ARG A 59 -12.33 16.08 0.14
CA ARG A 59 -12.52 15.18 -1.01
C ARG A 59 -11.25 14.42 -1.38
N ARG A 60 -10.08 14.93 -1.02
CA ARG A 60 -8.81 14.21 -1.16
C ARG A 60 -8.82 12.92 -0.32
N PRO A 61 -8.10 11.87 -0.75
CA PRO A 61 -7.88 10.69 0.09
C PRO A 61 -7.07 11.04 1.35
N PRO A 62 -7.17 10.23 2.43
CA PRO A 62 -6.25 10.31 3.56
C PRO A 62 -4.81 10.20 3.07
N TYR A 63 -3.94 11.05 3.59
CA TYR A 63 -2.59 11.24 3.05
C TYR A 63 -1.52 11.38 4.12
N ARG A 64 -1.89 11.48 5.39
CA ARG A 64 -0.95 11.66 6.51
C ARG A 64 -1.39 10.83 7.67
N TRP A 65 -0.45 10.21 8.37
CA TRP A 65 -0.73 9.35 9.52
C TRP A 65 0.26 9.60 10.62
N PHE A 66 -0.28 9.69 11.83
CA PHE A 66 0.48 9.46 13.06
C PHE A 66 0.47 7.96 13.34
N VAL A 67 1.67 7.41 13.55
CA VAL A 67 1.85 5.96 13.60
C VAL A 67 2.65 5.57 14.83
N MET A 68 2.09 4.73 15.67
CA MET A 68 2.71 4.31 16.94
C MET A 68 2.39 2.85 17.21
N GLY A 69 3.39 2.05 17.57
CA GLY A 69 3.16 0.65 17.91
C GLY A 69 4.36 -0.05 18.52
N PRO A 70 4.11 -1.14 19.27
CA PRO A 70 5.17 -1.89 19.94
C PRO A 70 5.88 -2.86 19.00
N ALA A 71 6.91 -3.54 19.52
CA ALA A 71 7.64 -4.57 18.78
C ALA A 71 6.69 -5.60 18.15
N ARG A 72 7.02 -6.08 16.93
CA ARG A 72 6.25 -6.99 16.07
C ARG A 72 5.03 -6.40 15.37
N SER A 73 4.52 -5.24 15.79
CA SER A 73 3.52 -4.52 14.99
C SER A 73 4.15 -3.98 13.69
N GLY A 74 3.33 -3.64 12.70
CA GLY A 74 3.84 -3.13 11.44
C GLY A 74 2.82 -3.14 10.32
N SER A 75 3.30 -2.97 9.09
CA SER A 75 2.48 -3.03 7.87
C SER A 75 3.01 -4.12 6.96
N GLY A 76 2.14 -5.07 6.59
CA GLY A 76 2.46 -6.14 5.64
C GLY A 76 2.86 -5.60 4.26
N LEU A 77 3.36 -6.47 3.39
CA LEU A 77 3.85 -6.07 2.07
C LEU A 77 2.72 -5.48 1.21
N HIS A 78 2.88 -4.25 0.76
CA HIS A 78 1.90 -3.54 -0.07
C HIS A 78 2.55 -2.55 -1.03
N ILE A 79 1.73 -1.96 -1.90
CA ILE A 79 2.07 -0.80 -2.72
C ILE A 79 1.12 0.32 -2.32
N ASP A 80 1.64 1.54 -2.21
CA ASP A 80 0.84 2.72 -1.90
C ASP A 80 -0.28 2.96 -2.92
N PRO A 81 -1.48 3.38 -2.46
CA PRO A 81 -2.62 3.58 -3.34
C PRO A 81 -2.39 4.71 -4.35
N LEU A 82 -3.10 4.61 -5.47
CA LEU A 82 -3.09 5.61 -6.56
C LEU A 82 -1.68 5.95 -7.10
N ALA A 83 -0.72 5.04 -6.95
CA ALA A 83 0.68 5.22 -7.35
C ALA A 83 1.36 6.45 -6.69
N THR A 84 0.84 6.89 -5.55
CA THR A 84 1.48 7.94 -4.74
C THR A 84 2.87 7.50 -4.29
N SER A 85 3.74 8.46 -4.01
CA SER A 85 4.99 8.22 -3.28
C SER A 85 4.76 8.57 -1.82
N ALA A 86 5.61 8.07 -0.93
CA ALA A 86 5.49 8.34 0.49
C ALA A 86 6.83 8.72 1.11
N TRP A 87 6.75 9.39 2.25
CA TRP A 87 7.88 9.56 3.16
C TRP A 87 7.46 9.17 4.57
N ASN A 88 8.40 8.59 5.32
CA ASN A 88 8.19 8.15 6.70
C ASN A 88 9.34 8.63 7.58
N THR A 89 9.05 9.52 8.52
CA THR A 89 10.02 10.02 9.50
C THR A 89 9.82 9.31 10.84
N LEU A 90 10.87 8.63 11.30
CA LEU A 90 10.88 7.91 12.57
C LEU A 90 11.31 8.83 13.70
N LEU A 91 10.45 9.04 14.70
CA LEU A 91 10.71 9.91 15.85
C LEU A 91 11.33 9.14 17.01
N ALA A 92 10.90 7.88 17.22
CA ALA A 92 11.44 7.00 18.25
C ALA A 92 11.36 5.53 17.81
N GLY A 93 12.25 4.71 18.37
CA GLY A 93 12.37 3.29 18.10
C GLY A 93 13.11 2.96 16.81
N HIS A 94 12.96 1.74 16.32
CA HIS A 94 13.62 1.22 15.12
C HIS A 94 12.64 0.45 14.23
N LYS A 95 12.67 0.71 12.92
CA LYS A 95 11.85 0.01 11.93
C LYS A 95 12.73 -0.77 10.97
N ARG A 96 12.36 -2.01 10.66
CA ARG A 96 12.94 -2.78 9.57
C ARG A 96 12.05 -2.69 8.34
N TRP A 97 12.66 -2.36 7.21
CA TRP A 97 12.00 -2.22 5.93
C TRP A 97 12.50 -3.30 4.97
N ALA A 98 11.58 -3.80 4.15
CA ALA A 98 11.88 -4.62 2.99
C ALA A 98 11.19 -3.99 1.79
N LEU A 99 11.94 -3.67 0.74
CA LEU A 99 11.39 -3.09 -0.48
C LEU A 99 11.76 -3.90 -1.73
N PHE A 100 10.83 -3.95 -2.69
CA PHE A 100 11.08 -4.49 -4.03
C PHE A 100 10.67 -3.49 -5.11
N PRO A 101 11.43 -3.40 -6.21
CA PRO A 101 11.16 -2.46 -7.28
C PRO A 101 9.83 -2.76 -8.00
N PRO A 102 9.22 -1.76 -8.66
CA PRO A 102 8.08 -1.96 -9.54
C PRO A 102 8.39 -3.04 -10.60
N GLY A 103 7.38 -3.85 -10.94
CA GLY A 103 7.53 -4.97 -11.87
C GLY A 103 7.92 -6.30 -11.20
N THR A 104 8.28 -6.29 -9.92
CA THR A 104 8.49 -7.54 -9.17
C THR A 104 7.19 -8.36 -9.12
N PRO A 105 7.18 -9.63 -9.58
CA PRO A 105 5.95 -10.42 -9.64
C PRO A 105 5.38 -10.70 -8.25
N ARG A 106 4.09 -10.38 -8.07
CA ARG A 106 3.39 -10.57 -6.79
C ARG A 106 3.48 -12.00 -6.26
N CYS A 107 3.41 -13.01 -7.14
CA CYS A 107 3.44 -14.41 -6.73
C CYS A 107 4.70 -14.82 -5.95
N HIS A 108 5.83 -14.14 -6.17
CA HIS A 108 7.07 -14.41 -5.45
C HIS A 108 7.14 -13.66 -4.12
N VAL A 109 6.79 -12.37 -4.11
CA VAL A 109 6.96 -11.52 -2.92
C VAL A 109 5.75 -11.53 -1.98
N LEU A 110 4.57 -11.92 -2.46
CA LEU A 110 3.36 -12.06 -1.65
C LEU A 110 2.57 -13.29 -2.11
N PRO A 111 3.12 -14.49 -1.86
CA PRO A 111 2.50 -15.75 -2.27
C PRO A 111 1.19 -15.98 -1.50
N ARG A 112 0.26 -16.71 -2.13
CA ARG A 112 -1.01 -17.13 -1.51
C ARG A 112 -0.80 -18.31 -0.56
N GLU A 113 0.04 -18.10 0.44
CA GLU A 113 0.38 -19.06 1.49
C GLU A 113 -0.39 -18.72 2.78
N GLN A 114 -0.89 -19.75 3.47
CA GLN A 114 -1.65 -19.54 4.71
C GLN A 114 -0.76 -18.87 5.76
N GLY A 115 -1.24 -17.76 6.31
CA GLY A 115 -0.54 -17.01 7.37
C GLY A 115 0.34 -15.86 6.88
N VAL A 116 0.66 -15.75 5.58
CA VAL A 116 1.58 -14.73 5.04
C VAL A 116 0.89 -13.39 4.72
N GLU A 117 -0.40 -13.42 4.37
CA GLU A 117 -1.02 -12.31 3.62
C GLU A 117 -1.48 -11.10 4.44
N ARG A 118 -1.39 -11.10 5.78
CA ARG A 118 -2.06 -10.07 6.61
C ARG A 118 -1.12 -9.23 7.45
N GLU A 119 -0.18 -9.87 8.16
CA GLU A 119 0.60 -9.20 9.20
C GLU A 119 2.06 -9.06 8.78
N ALA A 120 2.68 -7.94 9.15
CA ALA A 120 4.10 -7.70 8.87
C ALA A 120 4.98 -8.81 9.46
N VAL A 121 4.76 -9.15 10.73
CA VAL A 121 5.55 -10.18 11.44
C VAL A 121 5.51 -11.52 10.71
N SER A 122 4.35 -11.93 10.18
CA SER A 122 4.23 -13.18 9.44
C SER A 122 5.00 -13.16 8.14
N TRP A 123 4.93 -12.05 7.38
CA TRP A 123 5.68 -11.88 6.15
C TRP A 123 7.20 -11.87 6.40
N PHE A 124 7.65 -11.16 7.43
CA PHE A 124 9.06 -11.09 7.83
C PHE A 124 9.60 -12.43 8.35
N SER A 125 8.74 -13.27 8.93
CA SER A 125 9.14 -14.60 9.45
C SER A 125 9.16 -15.69 8.37
N THR A 126 8.66 -15.42 7.16
CA THR A 126 8.48 -16.43 6.11
C THR A 126 9.10 -16.01 4.78
N VAL A 127 8.50 -15.03 4.09
CA VAL A 127 8.92 -14.61 2.74
C VAL A 127 10.22 -13.82 2.78
N TYR A 128 10.36 -12.93 3.75
CA TYR A 128 11.55 -12.08 3.88
C TYR A 128 12.86 -12.86 3.99
N LEU A 129 12.87 -13.95 4.77
CA LEU A 129 14.07 -14.78 4.93
C LEU A 129 14.48 -15.42 3.61
N ARG A 130 13.51 -15.97 2.86
CA ARG A 130 13.72 -16.49 1.50
C ARG A 130 14.21 -15.41 0.53
N ALA A 131 13.63 -14.20 0.63
CA ALA A 131 13.99 -13.07 -0.24
C ALA A 131 15.41 -12.53 -0.03
N LYS A 132 16.11 -12.95 1.03
CA LYS A 132 17.52 -12.62 1.28
C LYS A 132 18.50 -13.67 0.76
N GLU A 133 18.00 -14.81 0.30
CA GLU A 133 18.83 -15.87 -0.24
C GLU A 133 19.40 -15.46 -1.60
N ALA A 134 20.63 -15.89 -1.90
CA ALA A 134 21.34 -15.47 -3.11
C ALA A 134 20.68 -15.99 -4.40
N ASP A 135 19.92 -17.08 -4.32
CA ASP A 135 19.18 -17.72 -5.40
C ASP A 135 17.71 -17.28 -5.50
N TRP A 136 17.33 -16.18 -4.82
CA TRP A 136 15.99 -15.60 -4.95
C TRP A 136 15.64 -15.29 -6.43
N PRO A 137 14.48 -15.76 -6.94
CA PRO A 137 14.19 -15.77 -8.38
C PRO A 137 13.80 -14.42 -8.97
N THR A 138 13.75 -13.35 -8.16
CA THR A 138 13.33 -12.01 -8.60
C THR A 138 14.33 -10.95 -8.14
N ALA A 139 13.96 -9.67 -8.21
CA ALA A 139 14.79 -8.59 -7.68
C ALA A 139 15.14 -8.86 -6.21
N GLN A 140 16.41 -8.67 -5.87
CA GLN A 140 16.90 -8.78 -4.50
C GLN A 140 16.22 -7.74 -3.61
N VAL A 141 15.89 -8.15 -2.38
CA VAL A 141 15.22 -7.27 -1.42
C VAL A 141 16.15 -6.13 -1.00
N VAL A 142 15.61 -4.92 -0.97
CA VAL A 142 16.27 -3.79 -0.30
C VAL A 142 15.92 -3.87 1.19
N ASP A 143 16.89 -4.27 2.01
CA ASP A 143 16.78 -4.38 3.48
C ASP A 143 17.34 -3.12 4.13
N LEU A 144 16.48 -2.39 4.86
CA LEU A 144 16.84 -1.14 5.52
C LEU A 144 16.44 -1.19 7.00
N LEU A 145 17.37 -0.82 7.89
CA LEU A 145 17.09 -0.52 9.28
C LEU A 145 17.00 1.00 9.43
N GLN A 146 15.82 1.49 9.80
CA GLN A 146 15.57 2.90 10.07
C GLN A 146 15.72 3.17 11.57
N ALA A 147 16.52 4.17 11.92
CA ALA A 147 16.78 4.65 13.27
C ALA A 147 16.05 5.98 13.57
N PRO A 148 15.96 6.40 14.85
CA PRO A 148 15.34 7.67 15.22
C PRO A 148 15.98 8.88 14.52
N GLY A 149 15.14 9.79 14.02
CA GLY A 149 15.55 10.97 13.26
C GLY A 149 15.67 10.74 11.76
N GLU A 150 15.68 9.49 11.29
CA GLU A 150 15.80 9.18 9.87
C GLU A 150 14.45 9.26 9.13
N THR A 151 14.50 9.70 7.88
CA THR A 151 13.33 9.76 6.99
C THR A 151 13.55 8.87 5.77
N VAL A 152 12.67 7.89 5.59
CA VAL A 152 12.67 6.99 4.43
C VAL A 152 11.76 7.57 3.35
N PHE A 153 12.25 7.62 2.11
CA PHE A 153 11.46 7.92 0.92
C PHE A 153 11.09 6.63 0.19
N ILE A 154 9.82 6.48 -0.15
CA ILE A 154 9.25 5.33 -0.85
C ILE A 154 8.73 5.81 -2.20
N PRO A 155 9.43 5.52 -3.31
CA PRO A 155 8.94 5.89 -4.63
C PRO A 155 7.67 5.11 -4.98
N GLY A 156 6.76 5.75 -5.72
CA GLY A 156 5.49 5.12 -6.09
C GLY A 156 5.67 3.81 -6.85
N GLY A 157 4.84 2.82 -6.53
CA GLY A 157 4.84 1.48 -7.15
C GLY A 157 5.85 0.48 -6.59
N TRP A 158 6.65 0.86 -5.60
CA TRP A 158 7.51 -0.08 -4.88
C TRP A 158 6.70 -0.91 -3.90
N TRP A 159 6.91 -2.23 -3.93
CA TRP A 159 6.43 -3.08 -2.85
C TRP A 159 7.22 -2.76 -1.59
N HIS A 160 6.55 -2.63 -0.45
CA HIS A 160 7.23 -2.38 0.80
C HIS A 160 6.48 -2.99 2.00
N ALA A 161 7.24 -3.52 2.95
CA ALA A 161 6.78 -4.03 4.24
C ALA A 161 7.61 -3.39 5.35
N VAL A 162 6.98 -3.17 6.51
CA VAL A 162 7.60 -2.50 7.66
C VAL A 162 7.31 -3.26 8.93
N LEU A 163 8.36 -3.59 9.69
CA LEU A 163 8.28 -4.24 11.00
C LEU A 163 8.85 -3.33 12.08
N ASN A 164 8.09 -3.10 13.15
CA ASN A 164 8.57 -2.39 14.34
C ASN A 164 9.41 -3.34 15.19
N LEU A 165 10.67 -2.98 15.44
CA LEU A 165 11.60 -3.83 16.20
C LEU A 165 11.49 -3.60 17.72
N ASP A 166 11.01 -2.42 18.10
CA ASP A 166 10.76 -1.97 19.47
C ASP A 166 9.54 -1.03 19.48
N ASN A 167 9.34 -0.26 20.56
CA ASN A 167 8.27 0.74 20.64
C ASN A 167 8.59 1.91 19.70
N THR A 168 7.85 2.01 18.60
CA THR A 168 8.08 3.01 17.56
C THR A 168 7.04 4.13 17.59
N LEU A 169 7.49 5.32 17.18
CA LEU A 169 6.68 6.50 16.96
C LEU A 169 7.12 7.17 15.67
N ALA A 170 6.22 7.39 14.72
CA ALA A 170 6.55 7.95 13.40
C ALA A 170 5.41 8.81 12.85
N VAL A 171 5.77 9.65 11.88
CA VAL A 171 4.83 10.37 11.01
C VAL A 171 5.14 10.00 9.57
N THR A 172 4.10 9.71 8.80
CA THR A 172 4.24 9.32 7.40
C THR A 172 3.19 10.03 6.56
N GLN A 173 3.55 10.41 5.33
CA GLN A 173 2.60 10.96 4.38
C GLN A 173 2.81 10.42 2.97
N ASN A 174 1.70 10.22 2.28
CA ASN A 174 1.67 9.99 0.84
C ASN A 174 1.49 11.34 0.16
N TYR A 175 2.26 11.57 -0.89
CA TYR A 175 2.25 12.84 -1.61
C TYR A 175 2.32 12.63 -3.12
N VAL A 176 1.88 13.68 -3.81
CA VAL A 176 1.90 13.77 -5.27
C VAL A 176 2.70 14.99 -5.64
N SER A 177 3.70 14.80 -6.48
CA SER A 177 4.55 15.84 -7.03
C SER A 177 4.51 15.79 -8.55
N GLU A 178 5.07 16.78 -9.21
CA GLU A 178 5.24 16.79 -10.67
C GLU A 178 5.96 15.52 -11.17
N ALA A 179 6.92 15.02 -10.38
CA ALA A 179 7.74 13.86 -10.71
C ALA A 179 6.94 12.56 -10.82
N ASN A 180 5.89 12.39 -10.01
CA ASN A 180 5.04 11.20 -10.03
C ASN A 180 3.64 11.46 -10.64
N PHE A 181 3.36 12.70 -11.06
CA PHE A 181 2.06 13.15 -11.52
C PHE A 181 1.45 12.27 -12.61
N GLU A 182 2.21 11.91 -13.64
CA GLU A 182 1.68 11.10 -14.75
C GLU A 182 1.13 9.76 -14.26
N ARG A 183 1.91 9.04 -13.45
CA ARG A 183 1.50 7.73 -12.92
C ARG A 183 0.27 7.88 -12.01
N VAL A 184 0.28 8.89 -11.15
CA VAL A 184 -0.83 9.16 -10.22
C VAL A 184 -2.09 9.56 -10.99
N TRP A 185 -1.98 10.40 -12.02
CA TRP A 185 -3.09 10.82 -12.87
C TRP A 185 -3.77 9.63 -13.53
N LYS A 186 -3.00 8.74 -14.18
CA LYS A 186 -3.50 7.52 -14.82
C LYS A 186 -4.27 6.64 -13.83
N HIS A 187 -3.69 6.39 -12.65
CA HIS A 187 -4.34 5.58 -11.61
C HIS A 187 -5.57 6.26 -11.00
N THR A 188 -5.53 7.58 -10.82
CA THR A 188 -6.67 8.34 -10.27
C THR A 188 -7.81 8.43 -11.28
N ARG A 189 -7.53 8.60 -12.56
CA ARG A 189 -8.55 8.62 -13.62
C ARG A 189 -9.27 7.29 -13.72
N LYS A 190 -8.51 6.19 -13.73
CA LYS A 190 -9.05 4.82 -13.77
C LYS A 190 -9.79 4.44 -12.48
N GLY A 191 -9.18 4.67 -11.31
CA GLY A 191 -9.70 4.20 -10.03
C GLY A 191 -10.72 5.14 -9.36
N ARG A 192 -10.67 6.45 -9.65
CA ARG A 192 -11.51 7.47 -9.01
C ARG A 192 -11.94 8.58 -10.02
N PRO A 193 -12.75 8.26 -11.05
CA PRO A 193 -13.06 9.20 -12.15
C PRO A 193 -13.66 10.54 -11.71
N LYS A 194 -14.58 10.55 -10.73
CA LYS A 194 -15.18 11.80 -10.21
C LYS A 194 -14.14 12.69 -9.52
N MET A 195 -13.16 12.07 -8.86
CA MET A 195 -12.07 12.80 -8.21
C MET A 195 -11.12 13.36 -9.25
N SER A 196 -10.76 12.59 -10.28
CA SER A 196 -9.85 13.07 -11.34
C SER A 196 -10.45 14.24 -12.12
N GLN A 197 -11.75 14.22 -12.42
CA GLN A 197 -12.45 15.35 -13.06
C GLN A 197 -12.37 16.63 -12.22
N ARG A 198 -12.67 16.52 -10.91
CA ARG A 198 -12.55 17.64 -9.98
C ARG A 198 -11.11 18.14 -9.88
N TRP A 199 -10.16 17.21 -9.83
CA TRP A 199 -8.75 17.54 -9.74
C TRP A 199 -8.28 18.30 -10.98
N LEU A 200 -8.65 17.83 -12.18
CA LEU A 200 -8.35 18.50 -13.45
C LEU A 200 -8.92 19.92 -13.49
N GLY A 201 -10.19 20.11 -13.14
CA GLY A 201 -10.79 21.45 -13.11
C GLY A 201 -10.11 22.41 -12.13
N ALA A 202 -9.54 21.90 -11.03
CA ALA A 202 -8.72 22.70 -10.12
C ALA A 202 -7.32 22.98 -10.70
N LEU A 203 -6.69 22.00 -11.37
CA LEU A 203 -5.40 22.16 -12.03
C LEU A 203 -5.48 23.15 -13.18
N GLU A 204 -6.57 23.19 -13.96
CA GLU A 204 -6.77 24.15 -15.05
C GLU A 204 -6.71 25.60 -14.57
N GLN A 205 -7.05 25.86 -13.30
CA GLN A 205 -7.01 27.18 -12.69
C GLN A 205 -5.66 27.46 -12.01
N GLU A 206 -5.13 26.49 -11.26
CA GLU A 206 -4.01 26.69 -10.34
C GLU A 206 -2.66 26.24 -10.89
N ARG A 207 -2.65 25.25 -11.81
CA ARG A 207 -1.46 24.62 -12.42
C ARG A 207 -1.74 24.26 -13.89
N PRO A 208 -1.91 25.24 -14.79
CA PRO A 208 -2.27 24.98 -16.20
C PRO A 208 -1.26 24.10 -16.95
N ASP A 209 0.00 24.13 -16.54
CA ASP A 209 1.08 23.27 -17.04
C ASP A 209 0.79 21.78 -16.80
N LEU A 210 0.31 21.42 -15.60
CA LEU A 210 -0.07 20.06 -15.25
C LEU A 210 -1.42 19.67 -15.84
N ALA A 211 -2.35 20.61 -15.99
CA ALA A 211 -3.62 20.37 -16.68
C ALA A 211 -3.39 20.02 -18.15
N ALA A 212 -2.51 20.75 -18.85
CA ALA A 212 -2.13 20.43 -20.23
C ALA A 212 -1.52 19.02 -20.34
N LYS A 213 -0.64 18.65 -19.40
CA LYS A 213 -0.09 17.28 -19.33
C LYS A 213 -1.18 16.24 -19.09
N ALA A 214 -2.16 16.50 -18.21
CA ALA A 214 -3.27 15.59 -17.95
C ALA A 214 -4.17 15.37 -19.18
N HIS A 215 -4.44 16.43 -19.95
CA HIS A 215 -5.19 16.36 -21.21
C HIS A 215 -4.46 15.51 -22.25
N ASP A 216 -3.17 15.77 -22.49
CA ASP A 216 -2.34 14.99 -23.41
C ASP A 216 -2.28 13.50 -23.03
N LEU A 217 -2.10 13.19 -21.74
CA LEU A 217 -2.11 11.81 -21.24
C LEU A 217 -3.48 11.12 -21.43
N THR A 218 -4.57 11.87 -21.35
CA THR A 218 -5.92 11.33 -21.55
C THR A 218 -6.14 10.99 -23.02
N ILE A 219 -5.78 11.90 -23.93
CA ILE A 219 -5.87 11.68 -25.38
C ILE A 219 -5.04 10.46 -25.81
N ARG A 220 -3.80 10.34 -25.31
CA ARG A 220 -2.93 9.20 -25.65
C ARG A 220 -3.52 7.85 -25.23
N GLU A 221 -4.05 7.76 -24.01
CA GLU A 221 -4.65 6.50 -23.54
C GLU A 221 -5.94 6.14 -24.29
N ASP A 222 -6.73 7.14 -24.69
CA ASP A 222 -7.95 6.92 -25.49
C ASP A 222 -7.59 6.45 -26.93
N LEU A 223 -6.51 6.95 -27.51
CA LEU A 223 -6.00 6.47 -28.82
C LEU A 223 -5.41 5.05 -28.73
N GLU A 224 -4.72 4.72 -27.64
CA GLU A 224 -4.20 3.37 -27.40
C GLU A 224 -5.33 2.34 -27.22
N CYS A 225 -6.47 2.71 -26.62
CA CYS A 225 -7.61 1.79 -26.53
C CYS A 225 -8.36 1.62 -27.85
N ASP A 226 -8.47 2.68 -28.67
CA ASP A 226 -9.13 2.60 -29.98
C ASP A 226 -8.31 1.77 -31.00
N THR A 227 -6.98 1.83 -30.93
CA THR A 227 -6.09 1.05 -31.81
C THR A 227 -5.97 -0.42 -31.39
N GLY A 228 -6.24 -0.76 -30.13
CA GLY A 228 -6.30 -2.14 -29.62
C GLY A 228 -7.63 -2.86 -29.90
N SER A 229 -8.66 -2.16 -30.38
CA SER A 229 -10.00 -2.71 -30.63
C SER A 229 -10.26 -3.11 -32.09
N SER A 230 -9.23 -3.13 -32.95
CA SER A 230 -9.35 -3.45 -34.38
C SER A 230 -8.81 -4.84 -34.73
N SER A 231 -9.24 -5.87 -34.00
CA SER A 231 -9.14 -7.27 -34.43
C SER A 231 -10.30 -8.08 -33.85
N ASP A 232 -11.44 -8.06 -34.55
CA ASP A 232 -12.59 -8.95 -34.36
C ASP A 232 -12.18 -10.41 -34.73
N SER A 233 -12.70 -11.51 -34.15
CA SER A 233 -14.11 -11.83 -33.87
C SER A 233 -14.26 -13.00 -32.87
N SER A 234 -15.29 -12.87 -32.01
CA SER A 234 -16.21 -13.87 -31.43
C SER A 234 -15.78 -15.32 -31.14
N SER A 235 -15.89 -15.71 -29.86
CA SER A 235 -16.72 -16.86 -29.49
C SER A 235 -17.38 -16.65 -28.12
N SER A 236 -18.70 -16.83 -28.13
CA SER A 236 -19.62 -16.74 -27.00
C SER A 236 -19.57 -18.01 -26.15
N SER A 237 -19.47 -17.85 -24.83
CA SER A 237 -20.07 -18.79 -23.88
C SER A 237 -20.35 -18.06 -22.58
N SER A 238 -21.63 -18.09 -22.23
CA SER A 238 -22.24 -17.61 -20.99
C SER A 238 -21.64 -18.33 -19.80
N ASP A 239 -21.33 -17.60 -18.73
CA ASP A 239 -21.41 -18.15 -17.37
C ASP A 239 -21.73 -17.01 -16.39
N SER A 240 -22.85 -17.18 -15.71
CA SER A 240 -23.32 -16.32 -14.64
C SER A 240 -22.41 -16.46 -13.41
N SER A 241 -21.93 -15.35 -12.86
CA SER A 241 -21.27 -15.36 -11.56
C SER A 241 -21.89 -14.33 -10.64
N ASP A 242 -22.40 -14.86 -9.53
CA ASP A 242 -23.11 -14.19 -8.45
C ASP A 242 -22.34 -13.02 -7.82
N SER A 243 -23.11 -11.97 -7.53
CA SER A 243 -22.74 -10.87 -6.65
C SER A 243 -22.55 -11.38 -5.22
N SER A 244 -21.37 -11.18 -4.65
CA SER A 244 -21.14 -11.34 -3.21
C SER A 244 -21.07 -9.96 -2.54
N ASP A 245 -22.09 -9.69 -1.75
CA ASP A 245 -22.24 -8.50 -0.93
C ASP A 245 -21.20 -8.44 0.19
N SER A 246 -20.60 -7.26 0.36
CA SER A 246 -19.82 -6.91 1.54
C SER A 246 -20.79 -6.64 2.70
N SER A 247 -20.87 -7.57 3.66
CA SER A 247 -21.62 -7.36 4.90
C SER A 247 -20.68 -7.11 6.08
N SER A 248 -20.93 -5.96 6.72
CA SER A 248 -20.46 -5.55 8.04
C SER A 248 -20.93 -6.52 9.12
N SER A 249 -20.04 -6.97 10.00
CA SER A 249 -20.39 -7.82 11.14
C SER A 249 -20.87 -7.01 12.35
N SER A 250 -22.13 -7.22 12.72
CA SER A 250 -22.67 -6.97 14.06
C SER A 250 -23.09 -8.31 14.68
N ILE A 251 -22.85 -8.42 15.99
CA ILE A 251 -22.86 -9.65 16.80
C ILE A 251 -24.30 -10.13 17.06
N SER A 252 -24.56 -11.44 16.91
CA SER A 252 -25.51 -12.18 17.78
C SER A 252 -25.47 -13.72 17.59
N ASN A 253 -25.63 -14.42 18.73
CA ASN A 253 -25.53 -15.86 18.96
C ASN A 253 -26.62 -16.73 18.30
N LYS A 254 -26.26 -17.93 17.77
CA LYS A 254 -26.71 -19.26 18.26
C LYS A 254 -26.31 -20.46 17.36
N ARG A 255 -25.75 -21.48 18.03
CA ARG A 255 -25.90 -22.97 17.93
C ARG A 255 -25.40 -23.76 16.69
N GLN A 256 -24.56 -24.76 17.01
CA GLN A 256 -23.94 -25.86 16.23
C GLN A 256 -24.96 -26.75 15.46
N ARG A 257 -24.62 -27.49 14.38
CA ARG A 257 -23.80 -28.74 14.28
C ARG A 257 -23.67 -29.20 12.78
N PRO A 258 -22.95 -30.28 12.38
CA PRO A 258 -21.81 -30.22 11.44
C PRO A 258 -21.93 -31.08 10.15
N GLY A 259 -20.96 -30.91 9.22
CA GLY A 259 -20.50 -32.00 8.34
C GLY A 259 -20.19 -31.65 6.87
N SER A 260 -18.92 -31.87 6.48
CA SER A 260 -18.44 -32.61 5.29
C SER A 260 -17.31 -31.94 4.50
N ASP A 261 -16.30 -32.77 4.22
CA ASP A 261 -15.00 -32.50 3.61
C ASP A 261 -15.06 -32.07 2.15
N ALA A 262 -14.18 -31.15 1.74
CA ALA A 262 -13.83 -30.96 0.33
C ALA A 262 -12.35 -30.57 0.14
N LYS A 263 -11.73 -31.27 -0.81
CA LYS A 263 -10.31 -31.39 -1.09
C LYS A 263 -9.66 -30.11 -1.62
N ALA A 264 -8.42 -29.88 -1.22
CA ALA A 264 -7.51 -28.88 -1.77
C ALA A 264 -7.06 -29.26 -3.19
N ARG A 265 -6.98 -28.26 -4.09
CA ARG A 265 -6.37 -28.38 -5.42
C ARG A 265 -5.27 -27.33 -5.53
N MET A 266 -4.01 -27.77 -5.47
CA MET A 266 -2.83 -26.96 -5.78
C MET A 266 -2.82 -26.66 -7.29
N GLN A 267 -2.54 -25.41 -7.66
CA GLN A 267 -2.19 -25.03 -9.03
C GLN A 267 -0.70 -24.70 -9.04
N GLU A 268 0.06 -25.57 -9.68
CA GLU A 268 1.49 -25.48 -9.91
C GLU A 268 1.75 -24.54 -11.10
N CYS A 269 2.66 -23.59 -10.94
CA CYS A 269 3.02 -22.63 -12.00
C CYS A 269 4.22 -23.21 -12.78
N THR A 270 3.96 -23.75 -13.97
CA THR A 270 4.99 -24.29 -14.86
C THR A 270 5.70 -23.16 -15.60
N SER A 271 7.01 -23.02 -15.38
CA SER A 271 7.91 -22.19 -16.18
C SER A 271 8.47 -23.02 -17.34
N GLU A 272 8.11 -22.71 -18.58
CA GLU A 272 8.78 -23.26 -19.77
C GLU A 272 10.14 -22.57 -19.97
N ARG A 273 11.22 -23.34 -19.87
CA ARG A 273 12.55 -22.95 -20.37
C ARG A 273 12.61 -23.24 -21.88
N LYS A 274 12.97 -22.24 -22.69
CA LYS A 274 13.48 -22.46 -24.04
C LYS A 274 15.01 -22.34 -24.01
N GLU A 275 15.68 -23.45 -24.31
CA GLU A 275 17.09 -23.49 -24.71
C GLU A 275 17.18 -23.57 -26.25
N PRO A 276 18.31 -23.18 -26.87
CA PRO A 276 18.38 -22.73 -28.25
C PRO A 276 18.71 -23.86 -29.24
N PHE A 277 18.22 -23.73 -30.47
CA PHE A 277 18.72 -24.51 -31.60
C PHE A 277 19.89 -23.78 -32.27
N SER A 278 21.01 -24.49 -32.36
CA SER A 278 22.16 -24.16 -33.22
C SER A 278 22.10 -25.06 -34.46
N ALA A 279 22.05 -24.45 -35.64
CA ALA A 279 22.73 -24.80 -36.89
C ALA A 279 22.30 -23.80 -37.98
#